data_AF-A0A7W1V593-F1
#
_entry.id   AF-A0A7W1V593-F1
#
_cell.length_a   1.000
_cell.length_b   1.000
_cell.length_c   1.000
_cell.angle_alpha   90.00
_cell.angle_beta   90.00
_cell.angle_gamma   90.00
#
_symmetry.space_group_name_H-M   'P 1'
#
loop_
_entity.id
_entity.type
_entity.pdbx_description
1 polymer ?
#
loop_
_entity_poly.entity_id
_entity_poly.type
_entity_poly.pdbx_seq_one_letter_code
_entity_poly.pdbx_strand_id
1 'polypeptide(L)'
;MGIDAFEEGHDKGSSHGHHRLIRRSHANPQFQPLIDRAFELWYALEGESGEKIMNLIGEVAMSSTAIPTSAGWSGGEVLDEQHLRERFRGFRLHPGMVATYEREAGYLRPEVGVAAHLRLAERNGAVIRRPEEVTDWKVEGNGVRVTTTAGSYAADRLVVTVGPWAVEQLRVLGLPLQVVRIVNVYFRPERPDLWTAECGAPTFTLSVGSTRRPGRTWCRSWRGSATDPWP
;
A
#
# COMPACT_ATOMS: atom_id res chain seq x y z
N MET A 1 -7.47 23.37 -3.48
CA MET A 1 -6.15 23.46 -4.13
C MET A 1 -5.27 22.37 -3.57
N GLY A 2 -4.56 21.62 -4.42
CA GLY A 2 -3.53 20.67 -4.02
C GLY A 2 -2.16 21.18 -4.47
N ILE A 3 -1.12 20.93 -3.68
CA ILE A 3 0.26 21.34 -3.95
C ILE A 3 1.15 20.13 -3.71
N ASP A 4 1.96 19.76 -4.70
CA ASP A 4 2.91 18.65 -4.60
C ASP A 4 4.30 19.10 -5.08
N ALA A 5 5.34 18.70 -4.35
CA ALA A 5 6.73 19.02 -4.66
C ALA A 5 7.21 18.33 -5.95
N PHE A 6 6.52 17.30 -6.42
CA PHE A 6 6.91 16.49 -7.57
C PHE A 6 5.81 16.40 -8.63
N GLU A 7 6.21 15.95 -9.82
CA GLU A 7 5.30 15.67 -10.94
C GLU A 7 4.38 14.47 -10.67
N GLU A 8 3.32 14.32 -11.48
CA GLU A 8 2.48 13.12 -11.45
C GLU A 8 3.31 11.84 -11.63
N GLY A 9 2.98 10.79 -10.87
CA GLY A 9 3.60 9.48 -11.05
C GLY A 9 5.07 9.40 -10.60
N HIS A 10 5.57 10.39 -9.86
CA HIS A 10 6.93 10.39 -9.34
C HIS A 10 7.23 9.20 -8.40
N ASP A 11 8.52 8.84 -8.31
CA ASP A 11 9.04 7.72 -7.52
C ASP A 11 9.60 8.15 -6.15
N LYS A 12 9.40 9.41 -5.74
CA LYS A 12 10.00 9.96 -4.51
C LYS A 12 9.16 9.70 -3.26
N GLY A 13 7.86 9.46 -3.43
CA GLY A 13 6.91 9.27 -2.33
C GLY A 13 6.79 7.81 -1.87
N SER A 14 5.64 7.45 -1.31
CA SER A 14 5.34 6.08 -0.85
C SER A 14 4.23 5.39 -1.65
N SER A 15 3.78 6.00 -2.75
CA SER A 15 2.69 5.48 -3.59
C SER A 15 3.17 4.78 -4.87
N HIS A 16 4.45 4.94 -5.23
CA HIS A 16 5.03 4.38 -6.46
C HIS A 16 5.17 2.85 -6.44
N GLY A 17 5.35 2.26 -7.61
CA GLY A 17 5.46 0.82 -7.82
C GLY A 17 4.13 0.19 -8.19
N HIS A 18 4.20 -1.00 -8.79
CA HIS A 18 3.08 -1.53 -9.57
C HIS A 18 1.85 -1.92 -8.76
N HIS A 19 2.02 -2.32 -7.49
CA HIS A 19 0.96 -2.95 -6.70
C HIS A 19 0.95 -2.50 -5.24
N ARG A 20 -0.25 -2.49 -4.64
CA ARG A 20 -0.47 -2.43 -3.18
C ARG A 20 -1.48 -3.49 -2.78
N LEU A 21 -1.16 -4.29 -1.75
CA LEU A 21 -2.09 -5.26 -1.20
C LEU A 21 -3.36 -4.55 -0.67
N ILE A 22 -4.53 -5.10 -0.96
CA ILE A 22 -5.80 -4.70 -0.36
C ILE A 22 -6.53 -5.97 0.12
N ARG A 23 -7.16 -5.89 1.30
CA ARG A 23 -7.91 -6.99 1.92
C ARG A 23 -8.95 -6.46 2.89
N ARG A 24 -9.98 -7.25 3.15
CA ARG A 24 -10.99 -7.03 4.19
C ARG A 24 -10.46 -7.40 5.57
N SER A 25 -9.66 -8.48 5.68
CA SER A 25 -9.21 -8.94 6.98
C SER A 25 -8.18 -8.00 7.62
N HIS A 26 -8.38 -7.73 8.91
CA HIS A 26 -7.46 -6.94 9.70
C HIS A 26 -7.43 -7.45 11.16
N ALA A 27 -6.24 -7.48 11.77
CA ALA A 27 -6.08 -8.01 13.12
C ALA A 27 -6.77 -7.13 14.19
N ASN A 28 -6.84 -5.82 13.94
CA ASN A 28 -7.59 -4.90 14.80
C ASN A 28 -8.97 -4.61 14.18
N PRO A 29 -10.09 -5.03 14.83
CA PRO A 29 -11.45 -4.86 14.34
C PRO A 29 -11.90 -3.39 14.24
N GLN A 30 -11.25 -2.46 14.93
CA GLN A 30 -11.57 -1.03 14.86
C GLN A 30 -11.39 -0.45 13.45
N PHE A 31 -10.58 -1.10 12.61
CA PHE A 31 -10.39 -0.69 11.22
C PHE A 31 -11.49 -1.17 10.29
N GLN A 32 -12.37 -2.10 10.70
CA GLN A 32 -13.37 -2.69 9.80
C GLN A 32 -14.26 -1.63 9.12
N PRO A 33 -14.81 -0.62 9.82
CA PRO A 33 -15.60 0.42 9.15
C PRO A 33 -14.81 1.23 8.13
N LEU A 34 -13.52 1.48 8.38
CA LEU A 34 -12.65 2.19 7.45
C LEU A 34 -12.33 1.35 6.23
N ILE A 35 -12.10 0.05 6.42
CA ILE A 35 -11.85 -0.92 5.35
C ILE A 35 -13.08 -1.03 4.47
N ASP A 36 -14.27 -1.23 5.04
CA ASP A 36 -15.50 -1.34 4.27
C ASP A 36 -15.76 -0.07 3.45
N ARG A 37 -15.57 1.09 4.08
CA ARG A 37 -15.68 2.37 3.38
C ARG A 37 -14.63 2.54 2.28
N ALA A 38 -13.40 2.07 2.47
CA ALA A 38 -12.37 2.13 1.45
C ALA A 38 -12.73 1.30 0.22
N PHE A 39 -13.29 0.09 0.39
CA PHE A 39 -13.75 -0.74 -0.73
C PHE A 39 -14.87 -0.04 -1.52
N GLU A 40 -15.87 0.52 -0.85
CA GLU A 40 -16.92 1.31 -1.49
C GLU A 40 -16.35 2.46 -2.33
N LEU A 41 -15.38 3.19 -1.77
CA LEU A 41 -14.74 4.32 -2.44
C LEU A 41 -13.87 3.89 -3.62
N TRP A 42 -13.19 2.74 -3.55
CA TRP A 42 -12.47 2.19 -4.70
C TRP A 42 -13.42 1.81 -5.84
N TYR A 43 -14.55 1.17 -5.54
CA TYR A 43 -15.57 0.88 -6.56
C TYR A 43 -16.16 2.16 -7.16
N ALA A 44 -16.44 3.17 -6.33
CA ALA A 44 -16.93 4.46 -6.81
C ALA A 44 -15.93 5.15 -7.74
N LEU A 45 -14.64 5.12 -7.38
CA LEU A 45 -13.57 5.67 -8.21
C LEU A 45 -13.44 4.94 -9.56
N GLU A 46 -13.46 3.59 -9.57
CA GLU A 46 -13.44 2.83 -10.82
C GLU A 46 -14.67 3.20 -11.69
N GLY A 47 -15.85 3.34 -11.07
CA GLY A 47 -17.08 3.74 -11.76
C GLY A 47 -17.04 5.14 -12.36
N GLU A 48 -16.48 6.13 -11.65
CA GLU A 48 -16.41 7.52 -12.12
C GLU A 48 -15.25 7.77 -13.10
N SER A 49 -14.13 7.08 -12.92
CA SER A 49 -12.93 7.25 -13.75
C SER A 49 -12.93 6.36 -15.00
N GLY A 50 -13.63 5.22 -14.96
CA GLY A 50 -13.55 4.17 -15.99
C GLY A 50 -12.26 3.34 -15.94
N GLU A 51 -11.38 3.60 -14.97
CA GLU A 51 -10.09 2.91 -14.84
C GLU A 51 -10.24 1.61 -14.04
N LYS A 52 -9.53 0.55 -14.45
CA LYS A 52 -9.37 -0.65 -13.63
C LYS A 52 -8.23 -0.47 -12.63
N ILE A 53 -8.57 -0.34 -11.36
CA ILE A 53 -7.69 -0.01 -10.24
C ILE A 53 -7.61 -1.17 -9.23
N MET A 54 -8.74 -1.75 -8.83
CA MET A 54 -8.83 -2.77 -7.78
C MET A 54 -9.02 -4.17 -8.38
N ASN A 55 -8.07 -5.07 -8.12
CA ASN A 55 -8.01 -6.41 -8.69
C ASN A 55 -8.12 -7.44 -7.56
N LEU A 56 -9.33 -7.96 -7.34
CA LEU A 56 -9.63 -8.93 -6.28
C LEU A 56 -9.37 -10.36 -6.77
N ILE A 57 -8.11 -10.77 -6.69
CA ILE A 57 -7.61 -12.10 -7.11
C ILE A 57 -7.43 -13.07 -5.92
N GLY A 58 -7.83 -12.63 -4.73
CA GLY A 58 -7.64 -13.31 -3.46
C GLY A 58 -6.23 -13.14 -2.87
N GLU A 59 -6.11 -13.51 -1.60
CA GLU A 59 -4.85 -13.58 -0.85
C GLU A 59 -4.70 -14.95 -0.19
N VAL A 60 -3.53 -15.57 -0.35
CA VAL A 60 -3.06 -16.68 0.49
C VAL A 60 -2.09 -16.13 1.53
N ALA A 61 -2.49 -16.13 2.80
CA ALA A 61 -1.59 -15.78 3.90
C ALA A 61 -1.05 -17.06 4.55
N MET A 62 0.27 -17.20 4.61
CA MET A 62 0.98 -18.32 5.23
C MET A 62 1.71 -17.86 6.48
N SER A 63 1.56 -18.60 7.58
CA SER A 63 2.15 -18.22 8.87
C SER A 63 2.67 -19.43 9.63
N SER A 64 3.86 -19.31 10.24
CA SER A 64 4.40 -20.30 11.20
C SER A 64 3.91 -20.09 12.64
N THR A 65 3.20 -18.98 12.91
CA THR A 65 2.50 -18.76 14.18
C THR A 65 1.03 -19.10 13.99
N ALA A 66 0.37 -19.55 15.07
CA ALA A 66 -1.09 -19.69 15.08
C ALA A 66 -1.72 -18.44 14.46
N ILE A 67 -2.61 -18.65 13.48
CA ILE A 67 -3.39 -17.57 12.88
C ILE A 67 -4.08 -16.86 14.05
N PRO A 68 -3.98 -15.53 14.18
CA PRO A 68 -4.73 -14.83 15.21
C PRO A 68 -6.22 -15.11 15.00
N THR A 69 -6.77 -16.01 15.79
CA THR A 69 -8.22 -16.22 15.96
C THR A 69 -8.86 -15.07 16.75
N SER A 70 -8.11 -13.97 16.96
CA SER A 70 -8.58 -12.78 17.65
C SER A 70 -9.86 -12.29 16.99
N ALA A 71 -10.89 -12.09 17.81
CA ALA A 71 -12.17 -11.49 17.44
C ALA A 71 -11.93 -10.23 16.59
N GLY A 72 -12.11 -10.35 15.27
CA GLY A 72 -11.75 -9.33 14.28
C GLY A 72 -11.15 -9.89 13.00
N TRP A 73 -10.50 -11.05 13.04
CA TRP A 73 -10.11 -11.77 11.83
C TRP A 73 -11.33 -12.53 11.29
N SER A 74 -12.02 -11.94 10.30
CA SER A 74 -13.38 -12.33 9.91
C SER A 74 -13.49 -13.17 8.64
N GLY A 75 -12.41 -13.53 7.94
CA GLY A 75 -12.65 -14.06 6.59
C GLY A 75 -11.86 -15.07 5.77
N GLY A 76 -10.74 -15.55 6.29
CA GLY A 76 -9.93 -16.50 5.53
C GLY A 76 -10.40 -17.94 5.72
N GLU A 77 -10.73 -18.62 4.62
CA GLU A 77 -10.84 -20.08 4.59
C GLU A 77 -9.49 -20.68 5.01
N VAL A 78 -9.45 -21.51 6.06
CA VAL A 78 -8.22 -22.22 6.43
C VAL A 78 -7.97 -23.31 5.41
N LEU A 79 -6.80 -23.28 4.77
CA LEU A 79 -6.37 -24.28 3.81
C LEU A 79 -5.27 -25.14 4.43
N ASP A 80 -5.51 -26.44 4.53
CA ASP A 80 -4.44 -27.39 4.77
C ASP A 80 -3.54 -27.55 3.53
N GLU A 81 -2.45 -28.31 3.68
CA GLU A 81 -1.47 -28.50 2.60
C GLU A 81 -2.07 -29.18 1.35
N GLN A 82 -3.04 -30.07 1.53
CA GLN A 82 -3.67 -30.76 0.41
C GLN A 82 -4.55 -29.78 -0.38
N HIS A 83 -5.48 -29.11 0.30
CA HIS A 83 -6.39 -28.15 -0.34
C HIS A 83 -5.65 -26.97 -0.95
N LEU A 84 -4.57 -26.48 -0.31
CA LEU A 84 -3.73 -25.42 -0.85
C LEU A 84 -3.08 -25.84 -2.17
N ARG A 85 -2.50 -27.06 -2.25
CA ARG A 85 -1.84 -27.55 -3.46
C ARG A 85 -2.81 -27.84 -4.59
N GLU A 86 -4.00 -28.36 -4.27
CA GLU A 86 -5.05 -28.64 -5.25
C GLU A 86 -5.53 -27.33 -5.91
N ARG A 87 -5.75 -26.29 -5.10
CA ARG A 87 -6.27 -25.00 -5.57
C ARG A 87 -5.20 -24.07 -6.14
N PHE A 88 -4.03 -24.04 -5.52
CA PHE A 88 -2.94 -23.13 -5.86
C PHE A 88 -1.61 -23.90 -5.92
N ARG A 89 -1.39 -24.57 -7.06
CA ARG A 89 -0.26 -25.48 -7.30
C ARG A 89 1.13 -24.83 -7.14
N GLY A 90 1.22 -23.50 -7.21
CA GLY A 90 2.46 -22.76 -7.00
C GLY A 90 2.92 -22.69 -5.54
N PHE A 91 2.08 -23.04 -4.56
CA PHE A 91 2.41 -22.92 -3.15
C PHE A 91 2.93 -24.23 -2.55
N ARG A 92 3.81 -24.06 -1.55
CA ARG A 92 4.29 -25.14 -0.69
C ARG A 92 4.34 -24.63 0.74
N LEU A 93 3.63 -25.31 1.65
CA LEU A 93 3.74 -25.03 3.07
C LEU A 93 5.01 -25.67 3.63
N HIS A 94 5.71 -24.93 4.49
CA HIS A 94 6.74 -25.54 5.33
C HIS A 94 6.09 -26.23 6.53
N PRO A 95 6.72 -27.28 7.10
CA PRO A 95 6.21 -27.94 8.31
C PRO A 95 5.89 -26.94 9.42
N GLY A 96 4.71 -27.07 10.01
CA GLY A 96 4.23 -26.18 11.08
C GLY A 96 3.64 -24.84 10.62
N MET A 97 3.54 -24.60 9.30
CA MET A 97 2.79 -23.45 8.78
C MET A 97 1.32 -23.78 8.55
N VAL A 98 0.48 -22.75 8.62
CA VAL A 98 -0.92 -22.79 8.20
C VAL A 98 -1.14 -21.76 7.10
N ALA A 99 -1.99 -22.10 6.11
CA ALA A 99 -2.47 -21.16 5.10
C ALA A 99 -3.91 -20.74 5.37
N THR A 100 -4.21 -19.49 5.03
CA THR A 100 -5.57 -18.96 4.98
C THR A 100 -5.82 -18.28 3.65
N TYR A 101 -7.01 -18.41 3.12
CA TYR A 101 -7.41 -17.81 1.86
C TYR A 101 -8.55 -16.82 2.00
N GLU A 102 -8.32 -15.57 1.62
CA GLU A 102 -9.34 -14.53 1.57
C GLU A 102 -9.70 -14.22 0.11
N ARG A 103 -10.97 -14.45 -0.27
CA ARG A 103 -11.43 -14.24 -1.65
C ARG A 103 -11.48 -12.76 -2.05
N GLU A 104 -11.89 -11.89 -1.13
CA GLU A 104 -12.07 -10.45 -1.39
C GLU A 104 -10.79 -9.64 -1.23
N ALA A 105 -9.64 -10.31 -1.10
CA ALA A 105 -8.34 -9.66 -1.12
C ALA A 105 -7.76 -9.59 -2.54
N GLY A 106 -6.66 -8.85 -2.70
CA GLY A 106 -5.96 -8.72 -3.97
C GLY A 106 -5.04 -7.52 -3.97
N TYR A 107 -4.98 -6.80 -5.09
CA TYR A 107 -4.12 -5.62 -5.19
C TYR A 107 -4.77 -4.43 -5.88
N LEU A 108 -4.33 -3.24 -5.50
CA LEU A 108 -4.58 -1.97 -6.18
C LEU A 108 -3.43 -1.67 -7.15
N ARG A 109 -3.75 -0.97 -8.24
CA ARG A 109 -2.78 -0.27 -9.11
C ARG A 109 -2.65 1.18 -8.60
N PRO A 110 -1.72 1.48 -7.67
CA PRO A 110 -1.74 2.73 -6.92
C PRO A 110 -1.51 3.96 -7.80
N GLU A 111 -0.60 3.89 -8.77
CA GLU A 111 -0.30 5.00 -9.68
C GLU A 111 -1.51 5.37 -10.55
N VAL A 112 -2.25 4.36 -11.03
CA VAL A 112 -3.52 4.56 -11.76
C VAL A 112 -4.57 5.17 -10.84
N GLY A 113 -4.67 4.69 -9.60
CA GLY A 113 -5.58 5.24 -8.60
C GLY A 113 -5.30 6.71 -8.29
N VAL A 114 -4.03 7.09 -8.11
CA VAL A 114 -3.63 8.49 -7.87
C VAL A 114 -3.96 9.37 -9.07
N ALA A 115 -3.60 8.93 -10.29
CA ALA A 115 -3.91 9.65 -11.52
C ALA A 115 -5.42 9.85 -11.70
N ALA A 116 -6.23 8.82 -11.42
CA ALA A 116 -7.68 8.89 -11.47
C ALA A 116 -8.24 9.94 -10.49
N HIS A 117 -7.79 9.93 -9.23
CA HIS A 117 -8.20 10.94 -8.24
C HIS A 117 -7.86 12.37 -8.67
N LEU A 118 -6.63 12.60 -9.17
CA LEU A 118 -6.18 13.93 -9.59
C LEU A 118 -7.01 14.45 -10.77
N ARG A 119 -7.20 13.61 -11.79
CA ARG A 119 -8.01 13.94 -12.96
C ARG A 119 -9.46 14.28 -12.58
N LEU A 120 -10.07 13.48 -11.70
CA LEU A 120 -11.43 13.74 -11.22
C LEU A 120 -11.51 15.00 -10.37
N ALA A 121 -10.51 15.26 -9.52
CA ALA A 121 -10.46 16.49 -8.74
C ALA A 121 -10.38 17.73 -9.66
N GLU A 122 -9.50 17.72 -10.66
CA GLU A 122 -9.36 18.80 -11.63
C GLU A 122 -10.64 19.01 -12.44
N ARG A 123 -11.28 17.93 -12.90
CA ARG A 123 -12.60 17.98 -13.56
C ARG A 123 -13.67 18.63 -12.69
N ASN A 124 -13.59 18.44 -11.37
CA ASN A 124 -14.50 19.04 -10.40
C ASN A 124 -14.04 20.44 -9.93
N GLY A 125 -13.07 21.06 -10.61
CA GLY A 125 -12.63 22.43 -10.38
C GLY A 125 -11.49 22.58 -9.37
N ALA A 126 -10.87 21.49 -8.92
CA ALA A 126 -9.67 21.59 -8.10
C ALA A 126 -8.48 22.12 -8.93
N VAL A 127 -7.72 23.04 -8.34
CA VAL A 127 -6.42 23.47 -8.88
C VAL A 127 -5.32 22.63 -8.23
N ILE A 128 -4.54 21.91 -9.05
CA ILE A 128 -3.38 21.13 -8.62
C ILE A 128 -2.11 21.84 -9.11
N ARG A 129 -1.22 22.19 -8.19
CA ARG A 129 0.08 22.83 -8.46
C ARG A 129 1.20 21.82 -8.27
N ARG A 130 1.99 21.62 -9.32
CA ARG A 130 3.14 20.72 -9.37
C ARG A 130 4.04 21.09 -10.55
N PRO A 131 5.37 20.93 -10.43
CA PRO A 131 6.09 20.69 -9.18
C PRO A 131 6.19 22.01 -8.39
N GLU A 132 5.75 22.01 -7.14
CA GLU A 132 5.80 23.18 -6.27
C GLU A 132 5.96 22.73 -4.80
N GLU A 133 7.12 23.02 -4.22
CA GLU A 133 7.44 22.59 -2.85
C GLU A 133 6.90 23.59 -1.83
N VAL A 134 6.18 23.07 -0.83
CA VAL A 134 5.78 23.83 0.36
C VAL A 134 6.96 23.90 1.32
N THR A 135 7.42 25.13 1.60
CA THR A 135 8.58 25.37 2.47
C THR A 135 8.19 25.75 3.89
N ASP A 136 7.01 26.33 4.08
CA ASP A 136 6.48 26.70 5.39
C ASP A 136 4.95 26.83 5.38
N TRP A 137 4.33 26.71 6.54
CA TRP A 137 2.93 27.06 6.73
C TRP A 137 2.69 27.56 8.16
N LYS A 138 1.75 28.50 8.30
CA LYS A 138 1.35 29.03 9.61
C LYS A 138 -0.13 29.35 9.64
N VAL A 139 -0.71 29.26 10.84
CA VAL A 139 -2.05 29.77 11.10
C VAL A 139 -1.99 31.29 11.15
N GLU A 140 -2.84 31.97 10.39
CA GLU A 140 -2.97 33.43 10.38
C GLU A 140 -4.45 33.80 10.56
N GLY A 141 -4.78 34.42 11.69
CA GLY A 141 -6.17 34.74 12.04
C GLY A 141 -7.04 33.47 12.06
N ASN A 142 -8.07 33.44 11.21
CA ASN A 142 -9.00 32.32 11.10
C ASN A 142 -8.65 31.30 10.00
N GLY A 143 -7.51 31.49 9.32
CA GLY A 143 -7.08 30.65 8.21
C GLY A 143 -5.61 30.23 8.33
N VAL A 144 -5.06 29.83 7.19
CA VAL A 144 -3.67 29.39 7.04
C VAL A 144 -3.01 30.16 5.91
N ARG A 145 -1.72 30.47 6.09
CA ARG A 145 -0.82 30.87 5.01
C ARG A 145 0.13 29.71 4.71
N VAL A 146 0.24 29.35 3.44
CA VAL A 146 1.18 28.35 2.94
C VAL A 146 2.19 29.07 2.06
N THR A 147 3.48 28.90 2.36
CA THR A 147 4.60 29.45 1.60
C THR A 147 5.22 28.33 0.77
N THR A 148 5.48 28.61 -0.50
CA THR A 148 6.06 27.67 -1.45
C THR A 148 7.28 28.27 -2.15
N THR A 149 7.94 27.48 -3.00
CA THR A 149 9.01 27.97 -3.88
C THR A 149 8.53 28.96 -4.94
N ALA A 150 7.23 29.01 -5.26
CA ALA A 150 6.67 29.91 -6.26
C ALA A 150 5.90 31.11 -5.68
N GLY A 151 5.53 31.08 -4.39
CA GLY A 151 4.83 32.20 -3.78
C GLY A 151 4.17 31.87 -2.44
N SER A 152 3.05 32.52 -2.15
CA SER A 152 2.29 32.26 -0.93
C SER A 152 0.79 32.23 -1.22
N TYR A 153 0.11 31.29 -0.56
CA TYR A 153 -1.33 31.10 -0.68
C TYR A 153 -1.99 31.26 0.68
N ALA A 154 -3.23 31.75 0.67
CA ALA A 154 -4.10 31.78 1.84
C ALA A 154 -5.26 30.81 1.63
N ALA A 155 -5.66 30.10 2.69
CA ALA A 155 -6.82 29.22 2.69
C ALA A 155 -7.48 29.20 4.09
N ASP A 156 -8.75 28.84 4.16
CA ASP A 156 -9.45 28.72 5.46
C ASP A 156 -9.02 27.46 6.25
N ARG A 157 -8.54 26.44 5.53
CA ARG A 157 -8.19 25.12 6.08
C ARG A 157 -6.97 24.54 5.35
N LEU A 158 -6.18 23.75 6.08
CA LEU A 158 -5.03 23.01 5.56
C LEU A 158 -5.22 21.52 5.85
N VAL A 159 -4.94 20.68 4.85
CA VAL A 159 -4.78 19.23 5.02
C VAL A 159 -3.34 18.88 4.67
N VAL A 160 -2.62 18.27 5.61
CA VAL A 160 -1.19 17.92 5.45
C VAL A 160 -1.06 16.41 5.24
N THR A 161 -0.72 16.00 4.01
CA THR A 161 -0.58 14.58 3.60
C THR A 161 0.73 14.33 2.88
N VAL A 162 1.83 14.87 3.41
CA VAL A 162 3.16 14.94 2.76
C VAL A 162 4.03 13.68 2.94
N GLY A 163 3.43 12.51 3.21
CA GLY A 163 4.15 11.24 3.32
C GLY A 163 5.43 11.29 4.19
N PRO A 164 6.59 10.83 3.69
CA PRO A 164 7.83 10.76 4.50
C PRO A 164 8.37 12.13 4.94
N TRP A 165 7.97 13.24 4.30
CA TRP A 165 8.34 14.60 4.70
C TRP A 165 7.56 15.13 5.91
N ALA A 166 6.60 14.36 6.43
CA ALA A 166 5.82 14.76 7.60
C ALA A 166 6.69 15.02 8.84
N VAL A 167 7.86 14.38 8.95
CA VAL A 167 8.82 14.63 10.04
C VAL A 167 9.26 16.10 10.09
N GLU A 168 9.43 16.73 8.92
CA GLU A 168 9.87 18.11 8.79
C GLU A 168 8.67 19.06 8.88
N GLN A 169 7.63 18.81 8.08
CA GLN A 169 6.46 19.68 7.94
C GLN A 169 5.55 19.70 9.17
N LEU A 170 5.58 18.65 10.00
CA LEU A 170 4.80 18.56 11.24
C LEU A 170 5.70 18.58 12.49
N ARG A 171 6.94 19.07 12.38
CA ARG A 171 7.89 19.13 13.50
C ARG A 171 7.32 19.85 14.72
N VAL A 172 6.51 20.89 14.51
CA VAL A 172 5.85 21.66 15.59
C VAL A 172 4.96 20.80 16.50
N LEU A 173 4.45 19.67 16.01
CA LEU A 173 3.61 18.76 16.79
C LEU A 173 4.43 17.80 17.66
N GLY A 174 5.76 17.76 17.50
CA GLY A 174 6.64 16.90 18.31
C GLY A 174 6.34 15.40 18.17
N LEU A 175 5.80 14.97 17.02
CA LEU A 175 5.42 13.58 16.80
C LEU A 175 6.66 12.68 16.61
N PRO A 176 6.69 11.46 17.18
CA PRO A 176 7.82 10.53 17.07
C PRO A 176 7.82 9.79 15.72
N LEU A 177 7.86 10.53 14.61
CA LEU A 177 7.85 9.97 13.26
C LEU A 177 9.26 9.59 12.81
N GLN A 178 9.40 8.38 12.24
CA GLN A 178 10.66 7.90 11.67
C GLN A 178 10.44 7.39 10.25
N VAL A 179 11.23 7.90 9.30
CA VAL A 179 11.25 7.39 7.93
C VAL A 179 12.07 6.10 7.87
N VAL A 180 11.50 5.07 7.27
CA VAL A 180 12.15 3.77 7.07
C VAL A 180 12.18 3.43 5.60
N ARG A 181 13.35 3.03 5.10
CA ARG A 181 13.50 2.56 3.72
C ARG A 181 12.95 1.14 3.56
N ILE A 182 11.94 0.98 2.72
CA ILE A 182 11.36 -0.30 2.32
C ILE A 182 11.69 -0.55 0.85
N VAL A 183 12.11 -1.77 0.52
CA VAL A 183 12.49 -2.15 -0.86
C VAL A 183 11.59 -3.27 -1.34
N ASN A 184 11.05 -3.10 -2.54
CA ASN A 184 10.36 -4.15 -3.27
C ASN A 184 11.30 -4.75 -4.31
N VAL A 185 11.25 -6.06 -4.47
CA VAL A 185 12.04 -6.82 -5.44
C VAL A 185 11.10 -7.71 -6.25
N TYR A 186 11.38 -7.84 -7.54
CA TYR A 186 10.60 -8.65 -8.47
C TYR A 186 11.45 -9.81 -8.94
N PHE A 187 10.88 -11.01 -8.91
CA PHE A 187 11.54 -12.23 -9.35
C PHE A 187 10.69 -12.89 -10.42
N ARG A 188 11.34 -13.43 -11.45
CA ARG A 188 10.68 -14.36 -12.37
C ARG A 188 10.56 -15.73 -11.68
N PRO A 189 9.35 -16.30 -11.54
CA PRO A 189 9.21 -17.65 -11.02
C PRO A 189 9.88 -18.66 -11.94
N GLU A 190 10.44 -19.74 -11.38
CA GLU A 190 10.97 -20.87 -12.17
C GLU A 190 9.88 -21.57 -12.99
N ARG A 191 8.63 -21.53 -12.51
CA ARG A 191 7.45 -22.09 -13.15
C ARG A 191 6.38 -21.02 -13.39
N PRO A 192 6.58 -20.10 -14.37
CA PRO A 192 5.63 -19.03 -14.65
C PRO A 192 4.23 -19.53 -15.01
N ASP A 193 4.14 -20.74 -15.55
CA ASP A 193 2.89 -21.42 -15.91
C ASP A 193 1.96 -21.68 -14.72
N LEU A 194 2.49 -21.69 -13.49
CA LEU A 194 1.70 -21.84 -12.26
C LEU A 194 1.18 -20.51 -11.70
N TRP A 195 1.66 -19.38 -12.24
CA TRP A 195 1.37 -18.03 -11.74
C TRP A 195 0.59 -17.20 -12.77
N THR A 196 -0.32 -17.85 -13.49
CA THR A 196 -1.26 -17.19 -14.42
C THR A 196 -2.61 -16.95 -13.76
N ALA A 197 -3.40 -16.04 -14.31
CA ALA A 197 -4.75 -15.75 -13.82
C ALA A 197 -5.66 -17.00 -13.84
N GLU A 198 -5.50 -17.90 -14.83
CA GLU A 198 -6.25 -19.16 -14.94
C GLU A 198 -5.90 -20.13 -13.81
N CYS A 199 -4.66 -20.08 -13.31
CA CYS A 199 -4.21 -20.83 -12.15
C CYS A 199 -4.55 -20.13 -10.82
N GLY A 200 -5.37 -19.09 -10.86
CA GLY A 200 -5.79 -18.25 -9.73
C GLY A 200 -4.74 -17.22 -9.29
N ALA A 201 -3.46 -17.61 -9.25
CA ALA A 201 -2.30 -16.77 -8.89
C ALA A 201 -2.62 -15.65 -7.88
N PRO A 202 -3.10 -16.00 -6.66
CA PRO A 202 -3.51 -15.01 -5.68
C PRO A 202 -2.31 -14.19 -5.21
N THR A 203 -2.59 -13.01 -4.65
CA THR A 203 -1.60 -12.34 -3.80
C THR A 203 -1.22 -13.24 -2.63
N PHE A 204 -0.04 -13.06 -2.05
CA PHE A 204 0.32 -13.85 -0.88
C PHE A 204 1.21 -13.11 0.09
N THR A 205 1.09 -13.49 1.36
CA THR A 205 1.96 -13.05 2.44
C THR A 205 2.56 -14.26 3.14
N LEU A 206 3.83 -14.14 3.54
CA LEU A 206 4.54 -15.17 4.28
C LEU A 206 5.10 -14.56 5.56
N SER A 207 4.57 -15.01 6.69
CA SER A 207 5.08 -14.67 8.01
C SER A 207 5.94 -15.82 8.53
N VAL A 208 7.26 -15.59 8.55
CA VAL A 208 8.21 -16.49 9.20
C VAL A 208 8.49 -15.96 10.60
N GLY A 209 8.33 -16.80 11.62
CA GLY A 209 8.63 -16.44 13.00
C GLY A 209 10.03 -15.83 13.09
N SER A 210 10.13 -14.60 13.59
CA SER A 210 11.43 -13.95 13.72
C SER A 210 12.23 -14.66 14.81
N THR A 211 13.41 -15.17 14.49
CA THR A 211 14.46 -15.39 15.50
C THR A 211 14.97 -14.02 15.95
N ARG A 212 14.16 -13.30 16.73
CA ARG A 212 14.53 -11.99 17.28
C ARG A 212 15.63 -12.18 18.31
N ARG A 213 16.83 -11.67 18.03
CA ARG A 213 17.72 -11.16 19.10
C ARG A 213 17.16 -9.80 19.55
N PRO A 214 16.98 -9.55 20.86
CA PRO A 214 16.57 -8.22 21.34
C PRO A 214 17.60 -7.17 20.89
N GLY A 215 17.12 -6.05 20.32
CA GLY A 215 17.94 -4.84 20.12
C GLY A 215 18.57 -4.59 18.74
N ARG A 216 18.24 -5.34 17.68
CA ARG A 216 18.63 -4.98 16.30
C ARG A 216 17.48 -5.20 15.32
N THR A 217 16.96 -4.11 14.77
CA THR A 217 15.96 -4.12 13.71
C THR A 217 16.67 -4.05 12.35
N TRP A 218 16.21 -4.89 11.41
CA TRP A 218 16.44 -4.89 9.95
C TRP A 218 17.35 -5.97 9.33
N CYS A 219 16.82 -6.46 8.19
CA CYS A 219 17.30 -7.50 7.30
C CYS A 219 18.80 -7.48 7.08
N ARG A 220 19.44 -8.64 7.25
CA ARG A 220 20.74 -8.89 6.62
C ARG A 220 20.55 -8.84 5.11
N SER A 221 21.28 -7.94 4.47
CA SER A 221 21.45 -7.87 3.02
C SER A 221 21.83 -9.24 2.45
N TRP A 222 21.01 -9.75 1.53
CA TRP A 222 21.44 -10.79 0.62
C TRP A 222 22.35 -10.12 -0.43
N ARG A 223 23.63 -10.50 -0.50
CA ARG A 223 24.55 -10.09 -1.57
C ARG A 223 24.48 -11.14 -2.67
N GLY A 224 23.61 -10.92 -3.66
CA GLY A 224 23.70 -11.59 -4.96
C GLY A 224 24.03 -10.54 -6.00
N SER A 225 25.09 -10.77 -6.77
CA SER A 225 25.52 -9.92 -7.87
C SER A 225 24.45 -9.90 -8.98
N ALA A 226 23.88 -8.73 -9.24
CA ALA A 226 23.06 -8.47 -10.41
C ALA A 226 23.97 -8.17 -11.59
N THR A 227 24.26 -9.19 -12.40
CA THR A 227 24.75 -9.02 -13.76
C THR A 227 23.83 -9.83 -14.65
N ASP A 228 22.77 -9.18 -15.12
CA ASP A 228 22.39 -9.16 -16.54
C ASP A 228 21.15 -8.28 -16.74
N PRO A 229 21.14 -7.39 -17.75
CA PRO A 229 19.96 -6.58 -18.07
C PRO A 229 18.89 -7.44 -18.76
N TRP A 230 17.63 -7.22 -18.37
CA TRP A 230 16.47 -7.84 -19.00
C TRP A 230 16.19 -7.20 -20.38
N PRO A 231 15.73 -8.00 -21.38
CA PRO A 231 15.31 -7.52 -22.69
C PRO A 231 14.00 -6.71 -22.65
#